data_AF-H3ZDD4-F1
#
_entry.id   AF-H3ZDD4-F1
#
_cell.length_a   1.000
_cell.length_b   1.000
_cell.length_c   1.000
_cell.angle_alpha   90.00
_cell.angle_beta   90.00
_cell.angle_gamma   90.00
#
_symmetry.space_group_name_H-M   'P 1'
#
loop_
_entity.id
_entity.type
_entity.pdbx_description
1 polymer ?
#
loop_
_entity_poly.entity_id
_entity_poly.type
_entity_poly.pdbx_seq_one_letter_code
_entity_poly.pdbx_strand_id
1 'polypeptide(L)' 'MPDANKRTALAVALEYLSLNDYEIQTDNDALADVMVAVVLDEINEKELADILYTLYLSKPE' A
#
# COMPACT_ATOMS: atom_id res chain seq x y z
N MET A 1 0.44 -9.97 -21.74
CA MET A 1 -0.41 -9.80 -20.54
C MET A 1 -0.12 -8.41 -19.98
N PRO A 2 -1.07 -7.67 -19.38
CA PRO A 2 -0.77 -6.37 -18.82
C PRO A 2 -0.06 -6.56 -17.47
N ASP A 3 1.28 -6.48 -17.48
CA ASP A 3 2.16 -6.90 -16.37
C ASP A 3 2.34 -5.82 -15.26
N ALA A 4 1.44 -4.83 -15.19
CA ALA A 4 1.60 -3.67 -14.31
C ALA A 4 0.39 -3.32 -13.43
N ASN A 5 -0.77 -3.95 -13.60
CA ASN A 5 -2.03 -3.54 -12.94
C ASN A 5 -1.89 -3.40 -11.41
N LYS A 6 -1.10 -4.26 -10.77
CA LYS A 6 -0.89 -4.30 -9.31
C LYS A 6 -0.03 -3.13 -8.80
N ARG A 7 1.05 -2.84 -9.53
CA ARG A 7 1.94 -1.70 -9.24
C ARG A 7 1.21 -0.39 -9.50
N THR A 8 0.40 -0.34 -10.55
CA THR A 8 -0.44 0.83 -10.85
C THR A 8 -1.49 1.07 -9.76
N ALA A 9 -2.18 0.03 -9.30
CA ALA A 9 -3.18 0.18 -8.23
C ALA A 9 -2.56 0.67 -6.91
N LEU A 10 -1.42 0.11 -6.51
CA LEU A 10 -0.70 0.56 -5.31
C LEU A 10 -0.22 2.01 -5.46
N ALA A 11 0.41 2.36 -6.59
CA ALA A 11 0.88 3.72 -6.83
C ALA A 11 -0.26 4.74 -6.78
N VAL A 12 -1.43 4.41 -7.33
CA VAL A 12 -2.63 5.27 -7.25
C VAL A 12 -3.12 5.42 -5.80
N ALA A 13 -3.14 4.35 -5.02
CA ALA A 13 -3.55 4.40 -3.62
C ALA A 13 -2.61 5.26 -2.77
N LEU A 14 -1.29 5.10 -2.94
CA LEU A 14 -0.29 5.90 -2.23
C LEU A 14 -0.33 7.37 -2.64
N GLU A 15 -0.50 7.66 -3.94
CA GLU A 15 -0.67 9.03 -4.43
C GLU A 15 -1.93 9.68 -3.83
N TYR A 16 -3.04 8.95 -3.79
CA TYR A 16 -4.27 9.41 -3.14
C TYR A 16 -4.03 9.75 -1.66
N LEU A 17 -3.34 8.89 -0.91
CA LEU A 17 -3.03 9.15 0.50
C LEU A 17 -2.13 10.37 0.67
N SER A 18 -1.10 10.50 -0.17
CA SER A 18 -0.20 11.66 -0.18
C SER A 18 -0.93 12.98 -0.43
N LEU A 19 -1.85 13.00 -1.40
CA LEU A 19 -2.70 14.17 -1.69
C LEU A 19 -3.61 14.58 -0.51
N ASN A 20 -3.81 13.69 0.47
CA ASN A 20 -4.65 13.91 1.65
C ASN A 20 -3.83 14.01 2.96
N ASP A 21 -2.53 14.34 2.87
CA ASP A 21 -1.61 14.48 4.02
C ASP A 21 -1.29 13.17 4.79
N TYR A 22 -1.59 12.02 4.18
CA TYR A 22 -1.29 10.69 4.71
C TYR A 22 -0.11 10.02 3.98
N GLU A 23 0.95 10.78 3.71
CA GLU A 23 2.12 10.26 3.00
C GLU A 23 2.78 9.09 3.77
N ILE A 24 2.94 7.95 3.09
CA ILE A 24 3.64 6.77 3.62
C ILE A 24 5.07 6.76 3.09
N GLN A 25 6.04 6.99 3.97
CA GLN A 25 7.48 7.03 3.65
C GLN A 25 8.17 5.72 4.04
N THR A 26 7.66 4.58 3.57
CA THR A 26 8.22 3.25 3.89
C THR A 26 8.94 2.62 2.71
N ASP A 27 9.77 1.63 3.00
CA ASP A 27 10.53 0.89 1.98
C ASP A 27 9.59 0.07 1.09
N ASN A 28 9.79 0.16 -0.23
CA ASN A 28 8.86 -0.29 -1.26
C ASN A 28 8.65 -1.82 -1.23
N ASP A 29 9.62 -2.56 -0.69
CA ASP A 29 9.62 -4.01 -0.62
C ASP A 29 8.53 -4.56 0.33
N ALA A 30 8.27 -3.90 1.46
CA ALA A 30 7.23 -4.34 2.40
C ALA A 30 5.82 -4.17 1.82
N LEU A 31 5.59 -3.12 1.03
CA LEU A 31 4.32 -2.89 0.33
C LEU A 31 4.15 -3.87 -0.84
N ALA A 32 5.24 -4.32 -1.47
CA ALA A 32 5.18 -5.30 -2.55
C ALA A 32 4.58 -6.63 -2.08
N ASP A 33 5.03 -7.15 -0.93
CA ASP A 33 4.53 -8.40 -0.35
C ASP A 33 3.06 -8.29 0.07
N VAL A 34 2.67 -7.17 0.67
CA VAL A 34 1.27 -6.89 1.05
C VAL A 34 0.36 -6.90 -0.19
N MET A 35 0.79 -6.29 -1.30
CA MET A 35 0.02 -6.28 -2.54
C MET A 35 -0.09 -7.66 -3.20
N VAL A 36 0.91 -8.53 -3.02
CA VAL A 36 0.80 -9.93 -3.45
C VAL A 36 -0.27 -10.65 -2.63
N ALA A 37 -0.25 -10.50 -1.31
CA ALA A 37 -1.22 -11.14 -0.41
C ALA A 37 -2.67 -10.67 -0.65
N VAL A 38 -2.90 -9.38 -0.95
CA VAL A 38 -4.23 -8.86 -1.35
C VAL A 38 -4.75 -9.55 -2.61
N VAL A 39 -3.87 -9.83 -3.58
CA VAL A 39 -4.26 -10.46 -4.85
C VAL A 39 -4.52 -11.96 -4.70
N LEU A 40 -3.83 -12.59 -3.74
CA LEU A 40 -4.06 -13.97 -3.37
C LEU A 40 -5.30 -14.13 -2.46
N ASP A 41 -6.00 -13.04 -2.14
CA ASP A 41 -7.14 -12.98 -1.22
C ASP A 41 -6.77 -13.44 0.21
N GLU A 42 -5.49 -13.31 0.56
CA GLU A 42 -4.95 -13.60 1.90
C GLU A 42 -5.11 -12.41 2.85
N ILE A 43 -5.26 -11.20 2.28
CA ILE A 43 -5.50 -9.94 2.99
C ILE A 43 -6.72 -9.28 2.38
N ASN A 44 -7.72 -9.00 3.23
CA ASN A 44 -8.90 -8.25 2.79
C ASN A 44 -8.68 -6.73 2.86
N GLU A 45 -9.63 -5.96 2.34
CA GLU A 45 -9.56 -4.50 2.28
C GLU A 45 -9.33 -3.83 3.64
N LYS A 46 -9.94 -4.36 4.71
CA LYS A 46 -9.82 -3.80 6.06
C LYS A 46 -8.41 -4.03 6.61
N GLU A 47 -7.87 -5.23 6.43
CA GLU A 47 -6.51 -5.55 6.85
C GLU A 47 -5.48 -4.73 6.07
N LEU A 48 -5.71 -4.50 4.78
CA LEU A 48 -4.90 -3.59 3.98
C LEU A 48 -4.93 -2.16 4.55
N ALA A 49 -6.11 -1.65 4.91
CA ALA A 49 -6.24 -0.33 5.51
C ALA A 49 -5.49 -0.22 6.85
N ASP A 50 -5.59 -1.25 7.71
CA ASP A 50 -4.87 -1.32 8.99
C ASP A 50 -3.34 -1.32 8.78
N ILE A 51 -2.85 -2.04 7.76
CA ILE A 51 -1.43 -2.06 7.38
C ILE A 51 -0.98 -0.67 6.91
N LEU A 52 -1.71 -0.05 5.97
CA LEU A 52 -1.37 1.28 5.44
C LEU A 52 -1.34 2.33 6.56
N TYR A 53 -2.29 2.27 7.49
CA TYR A 53 -2.32 3.17 8.64
C TYR A 53 -1.14 2.95 9.60
N THR A 54 -0.79 1.69 9.85
CA THR A 54 0.38 1.35 10.68
C THR A 54 1.67 1.88 10.04
N LEU A 55 1.81 1.72 8.73
CA LEU A 55 2.95 2.24 7.97
C LEU A 55 3.04 3.77 8.04
N TYR A 56 1.91 4.46 7.91
CA TYR A 56 1.84 5.91 8.08
C TYR A 56 2.32 6.36 9.48
N LEU A 57 1.85 5.70 10.54
CA LEU A 57 2.28 6.02 11.91
C LEU A 57 3.75 5.71 12.18
N SER A 58 4.33 4.77 11.43
CA SER A 58 5.74 4.40 11.56
C SER A 58 6.71 5.38 10.89
N LYS A 59 6.22 6.46 10.27
CA LYS A 59 7.10 7.45 9.62
C LYS A 59 8.03 8.08 10.68
N PRO A 60 9.34 8.23 10.38
CA PRO A 60 10.24 9.00 11.23
C PRO A 60 9.83 10.49 11.22
N GLU A 61 9.90 11.13 12.40
CA GLU A 61 9.65 12.59 12.57
C GLU A 61 10.64 13.47 11.79
#